data_AF-A0A962QKV8-F1
#
_entry.id   AF-A0A962QKV8-F1
#
_cell.length_a   1.000
_cell.length_b   1.000
_cell.length_c   1.000
_cell.angle_alpha   90.00
_cell.angle_beta   90.00
_cell.angle_gamma   90.00
#
_symmetry.space_group_name_H-M   'P 1'
#
loop_
_entity.id
_entity.type
_entity.pdbx_description
1 polymer ?
#
loop_
_entity_poly.entity_id
_entity_poly.type
_entity_poly.pdbx_seq_one_letter_code
_entity_poly.pdbx_strand_id
1 'polypeptide(L)'
;MKGLVRWILPAALLLASLNAHAARVMFGDRESIRYLAKTEMKAPGGQEIYLGNLVVMRTLVLPYFVESKGLVLGIKGDSQKYIPLPQGQERVVLQAAGLLPEVLPSPRLTALDYLFGFSLEIAVLLLALYTVLKRASVRRRG
;
A
#
# COMPACT_ATOMS: atom_id res chain seq x y z
N MET A 1 34.03 -3.58 -18.36
CA MET A 1 32.84 -3.57 -17.48
C MET A 1 31.75 -4.58 -17.92
N LYS A 2 32.12 -5.83 -18.27
CA LYS A 2 31.16 -6.86 -18.77
C LYS A 2 30.75 -7.89 -17.70
N GLY A 3 31.41 -7.88 -16.52
CA GLY A 3 31.21 -8.89 -15.47
C GLY A 3 30.03 -8.61 -14.53
N LEU A 4 29.72 -7.35 -14.23
CA LEU A 4 28.71 -6.99 -13.23
C LEU A 4 27.26 -7.15 -13.74
N VAL A 5 27.02 -6.82 -15.02
CA VAL A 5 25.69 -6.91 -15.66
C VAL A 5 25.22 -8.37 -15.82
N ARG A 6 26.15 -9.33 -15.86
CA ARG A 6 25.85 -10.75 -16.06
C ARG A 6 25.15 -11.39 -14.85
N TRP A 7 25.23 -10.78 -13.68
CA TRP A 7 24.62 -11.29 -12.44
C TRP A 7 23.31 -10.56 -12.08
N ILE A 8 23.10 -9.33 -12.55
CA ILE A 8 21.90 -8.54 -12.25
C ILE A 8 20.66 -9.12 -12.98
N LEU A 9 20.83 -9.57 -14.22
CA LEU A 9 19.74 -10.15 -15.01
C LEU A 9 19.19 -11.47 -14.43
N PRO A 10 20.01 -12.47 -14.06
CA PRO A 10 19.51 -13.69 -13.43
C PRO A 10 19.02 -13.45 -11.99
N ALA A 11 19.58 -12.50 -11.25
CA ALA A 11 19.08 -12.15 -9.92
C ALA A 11 17.67 -11.52 -9.99
N ALA A 12 17.42 -10.64 -10.97
CA ALA A 12 16.10 -10.09 -11.24
C ALA A 12 15.10 -11.17 -11.72
N LEU A 13 15.56 -12.15 -12.52
CA LEU A 13 14.73 -13.28 -12.95
C LEU A 13 14.39 -14.24 -11.79
N LEU A 14 15.34 -14.49 -10.88
CA LEU A 14 15.13 -15.32 -9.70
C LEU A 14 14.15 -14.66 -8.72
N LEU A 15 14.24 -13.34 -8.52
CA LEU A 15 13.25 -12.56 -7.76
C LEU A 15 11.85 -12.61 -8.40
N ALA A 16 11.76 -12.61 -9.73
CA ALA A 16 10.49 -12.75 -10.44
C ALA A 16 9.89 -14.17 -10.33
N SER A 17 10.72 -15.20 -10.16
CA SER A 17 10.27 -16.60 -10.03
C SER A 17 9.73 -16.97 -8.65
N LEU A 18 10.04 -16.20 -7.61
CA LEU A 18 9.65 -16.53 -6.23
C LEU A 18 8.16 -16.29 -5.92
N ASN A 19 7.37 -15.64 -6.79
CA ASN A 19 5.96 -15.36 -6.56
C ASN A 19 5.07 -15.52 -7.81
N ALA A 20 5.36 -16.49 -8.69
CA ALA A 20 4.52 -16.75 -9.88
C ALA A 20 3.17 -17.43 -9.54
N HIS A 21 2.97 -17.88 -8.30
CA HIS A 21 1.67 -18.36 -7.83
C HIS A 21 0.91 -17.20 -7.17
N ALA A 22 -0.23 -16.82 -7.77
CA ALA A 22 -1.22 -15.85 -7.29
C ALA A 22 -1.12 -14.38 -7.77
N ALA A 23 -0.58 -14.12 -8.96
CA ALA A 23 -1.01 -12.94 -9.72
C ALA A 23 -2.44 -13.17 -10.29
N ARG A 24 -3.46 -13.24 -9.42
CA ARG A 24 -4.82 -12.95 -9.88
C ARG A 24 -4.75 -11.50 -10.35
N VAL A 25 -5.11 -11.24 -11.61
CA VAL A 25 -5.18 -9.88 -12.16
C VAL A 25 -6.12 -9.08 -11.27
N MET A 26 -5.54 -8.28 -10.37
CA MET A 26 -6.29 -7.46 -9.41
C MET A 26 -6.66 -6.17 -10.12
N PHE A 27 -7.72 -6.21 -10.93
CA PHE A 27 -8.23 -5.00 -11.56
C PHE A 27 -9.16 -4.26 -10.59
N GLY A 28 -8.95 -2.96 -10.40
CA GLY A 28 -9.82 -2.08 -9.64
C GLY A 28 -9.20 -1.51 -8.36
N ASP A 29 -10.08 -0.93 -7.53
CA ASP A 29 -9.72 -0.29 -6.28
C ASP A 29 -9.73 -1.34 -5.16
N ARG A 30 -8.62 -1.41 -4.42
CA ARG A 30 -8.48 -2.25 -3.24
C ARG A 30 -8.36 -1.38 -2.01
N GLU A 31 -9.34 -1.51 -1.13
CA GLU A 31 -9.31 -0.88 0.18
C GLU A 31 -8.62 -1.80 1.19
N SER A 32 -7.79 -1.21 2.05
CA SER A 32 -7.18 -1.90 3.18
C SER A 32 -7.09 -0.98 4.37
N ILE A 33 -7.35 -1.52 5.55
CA ILE A 33 -7.27 -0.77 6.80
C ILE A 33 -5.97 -1.13 7.49
N ARG A 34 -5.05 -0.17 7.62
CA ARG A 34 -3.83 -0.35 8.40
C ARG A 34 -4.09 -0.07 9.86
N TYR A 35 -3.83 -1.04 10.72
CA TYR A 35 -3.89 -0.86 12.17
C TYR A 35 -2.97 0.27 12.63
N LEU A 36 -3.48 1.15 13.49
CA LEU A 36 -2.72 2.22 14.13
C LEU A 36 -2.73 2.08 15.66
N ALA A 37 -3.91 1.87 16.25
CA ALA A 37 -4.06 1.77 17.70
C ALA A 37 -5.29 0.95 18.10
N LYS A 38 -5.25 0.37 19.30
CA LYS A 38 -6.39 -0.29 19.92
C LYS A 38 -7.38 0.78 20.42
N THR A 39 -8.67 0.50 20.37
CA THR A 39 -9.70 1.29 21.06
C THR A 39 -10.41 0.41 22.10
N GLU A 40 -11.04 1.04 23.09
CA GLU A 40 -11.87 0.33 24.07
C GLU A 40 -13.35 0.21 23.59
N MET A 41 -13.61 0.57 22.34
CA MET A 41 -14.94 0.51 21.72
C MET A 41 -15.25 -0.88 21.18
N LYS A 42 -16.54 -1.23 21.19
CA LYS A 42 -17.07 -2.44 20.55
C LYS A 42 -18.11 -2.09 19.49
N ALA A 43 -18.12 -2.84 18.39
CA ALA A 43 -19.14 -2.72 17.36
C ALA A 43 -20.48 -3.28 17.85
N PRO A 44 -21.61 -2.97 17.17
CA PRO A 44 -22.96 -3.46 17.53
C PRO A 44 -23.18 -4.99 17.58
N GLY A 45 -22.13 -5.81 17.48
CA GLY A 45 -22.15 -7.26 17.67
C GLY A 45 -21.10 -7.75 18.67
N GLY A 46 -20.59 -6.88 19.54
CA GLY A 46 -19.56 -7.22 20.54
C GLY A 46 -18.13 -7.35 19.99
N GLN A 47 -17.94 -7.14 18.69
CA GLN A 47 -16.63 -7.23 18.02
C GLN A 47 -15.74 -6.07 18.44
N GLU A 48 -14.45 -6.36 18.66
CA GLU A 48 -13.46 -5.33 18.99
C GLU A 48 -13.24 -4.38 17.82
N ILE A 49 -13.18 -3.09 18.12
CA ILE A 49 -12.84 -2.06 17.15
C ILE A 49 -11.38 -1.66 17.35
N TYR A 50 -10.73 -1.24 16.28
CA TYR A 50 -9.42 -0.62 16.33
C TYR A 50 -9.38 0.64 15.47
N LEU A 51 -8.49 1.57 15.81
CA LEU A 51 -8.23 2.73 15.00
C LEU A 51 -7.25 2.35 13.88
N GLY A 52 -7.61 2.66 12.65
CA GLY A 52 -6.79 2.38 11.48
C GLY A 52 -6.78 3.50 10.46
N ASN A 53 -5.82 3.44 9.54
CA ASN A 53 -5.78 4.29 8.35
C ASN A 53 -6.36 3.53 7.16
N LEU A 54 -7.35 4.11 6.48
CA LEU A 54 -7.88 3.55 5.25
C LEU A 54 -6.95 3.90 4.09
N VAL A 55 -6.40 2.88 3.45
CA VAL A 55 -5.51 2.99 2.29
C VAL A 55 -6.21 2.38 1.09
N VAL A 56 -6.31 3.17 0.02
CA VAL A 56 -6.88 2.76 -1.26
C VAL A 56 -5.75 2.62 -2.26
N MET A 57 -5.67 1.45 -2.88
CA MET A 57 -4.70 1.15 -3.93
C MET A 57 -5.42 0.83 -5.22
N ARG A 58 -5.08 1.53 -6.30
CA ARG A 58 -5.67 1.29 -7.62
C ARG A 58 -4.74 0.46 -8.46
N THR A 59 -5.29 -0.60 -9.04
CA THR A 59 -4.53 -1.62 -9.74
C THR A 59 -5.15 -1.90 -11.09
N LEU A 60 -4.32 -2.04 -12.11
CA LEU A 60 -4.70 -2.55 -13.42
C LEU A 60 -4.14 -3.97 -13.56
N VAL A 61 -2.87 -4.06 -13.99
CA VAL A 61 -2.04 -5.27 -13.95
C VAL A 61 -1.04 -5.19 -12.80
N LEU A 62 -0.51 -3.99 -12.57
CA LEU A 62 0.27 -3.61 -11.40
C LEU A 62 -0.37 -2.37 -10.76
N PRO A 63 -0.17 -2.15 -9.44
CA PRO A 63 -0.62 -0.92 -8.82
C PRO A 63 0.05 0.30 -9.44
N TYR A 64 -0.76 1.33 -9.68
CA TYR A 64 -0.32 2.59 -10.28
C TYR A 64 -0.67 3.81 -9.42
N PHE A 65 -1.46 3.61 -8.36
CA PHE A 65 -1.85 4.68 -7.46
C PHE A 65 -2.07 4.14 -6.05
N VAL A 66 -1.69 4.93 -5.06
CA VAL A 66 -1.96 4.68 -3.65
C VAL A 66 -2.32 5.98 -2.95
N GLU A 67 -3.36 5.93 -2.11
CA GLU A 67 -3.86 7.08 -1.38
C GLU A 67 -4.32 6.69 0.03
N SER A 68 -4.08 7.58 0.98
CA SER A 68 -4.59 7.48 2.34
C SER A 68 -5.89 8.28 2.44
N LYS A 69 -7.02 7.60 2.66
CA LYS A 69 -8.35 8.22 2.86
C LYS A 69 -8.56 8.76 4.27
N GLY A 70 -7.66 8.44 5.20
CA GLY A 70 -7.66 8.96 6.56
C GLY A 70 -8.10 7.93 7.61
N LEU A 71 -8.35 8.42 8.82
CA LEU A 71 -8.63 7.58 9.97
C LEU A 71 -10.04 6.99 9.93
N VAL A 72 -10.12 5.69 10.19
CA VAL A 72 -11.36 4.92 10.29
C VAL A 72 -11.30 3.98 11.49
N LEU A 73 -12.47 3.52 11.92
CA LEU A 73 -12.61 2.51 12.96
C LEU A 73 -12.81 1.14 12.29
N GLY A 74 -11.75 0.34 12.24
CA GLY A 74 -11.79 -1.00 11.67
C GLY A 74 -12.40 -2.02 12.64
N ILE A 75 -13.06 -3.03 12.11
CA ILE A 75 -13.64 -4.13 12.89
C ILE A 75 -12.67 -5.31 12.89
N LYS A 76 -12.29 -5.78 14.08
CA LYS A 76 -11.33 -6.90 14.19
C LYS A 76 -11.96 -8.17 13.61
N GLY A 77 -11.23 -8.82 12.71
CA GLY A 77 -11.69 -10.03 12.01
C GLY A 77 -12.37 -9.77 10.67
N ASP A 78 -12.68 -8.51 10.33
CA ASP A 78 -13.23 -8.13 9.03
C ASP A 78 -12.52 -6.88 8.49
N SER A 79 -11.47 -7.11 7.69
CA SER A 79 -10.62 -6.04 7.17
C SER A 79 -11.30 -5.17 6.10
N GLN A 80 -12.49 -5.54 5.63
CA GLN A 80 -13.26 -4.76 4.66
C GLN A 80 -14.35 -3.92 5.30
N LYS A 81 -14.69 -4.17 6.57
CA LYS A 81 -15.67 -3.36 7.29
C LYS A 81 -14.99 -2.34 8.18
N TYR A 82 -15.47 -1.11 8.04
CA TYR A 82 -15.07 -0.01 8.88
C TYR A 82 -16.24 0.92 9.16
N ILE A 83 -16.11 1.67 10.24
CA ILE A 83 -17.00 2.76 10.61
C ILE A 83 -16.21 4.05 10.37
N PRO A 84 -16.76 5.03 9.64
CA PRO A 84 -16.11 6.32 9.48
C PRO A 84 -15.89 6.97 10.84
N LEU A 85 -14.70 7.53 11.07
CA LEU A 85 -14.40 8.18 12.34
C LEU A 85 -15.31 9.42 12.50
N PRO A 86 -16.09 9.54 13.58
CA PRO A 86 -16.92 10.72 13.82
C PRO A 86 -16.05 11.97 13.91
N GLN A 87 -16.61 13.09 13.44
CA GLN A 87 -15.91 14.37 13.36
C GLN A 87 -16.51 15.38 14.33
N GLY A 88 -15.77 16.45 14.64
CA GLY A 88 -16.26 17.52 15.51
C GLY A 88 -16.49 17.09 16.96
N GLN A 89 -17.64 17.46 17.52
CA GLN A 89 -17.96 17.30 18.95
C GLN A 89 -18.07 15.85 19.39
N GLU A 90 -18.63 14.97 18.56
CA GLU A 90 -18.76 13.54 18.87
C GLU A 90 -17.40 12.90 19.14
N ARG A 91 -16.38 13.28 18.36
CA ARG A 91 -15.01 12.80 18.55
C ARG A 91 -14.44 13.24 19.89
N VAL A 92 -14.68 14.49 20.28
CA VAL A 92 -14.20 15.04 21.56
C VAL A 92 -14.85 14.30 22.72
N VAL A 93 -16.15 14.01 22.64
CA VAL A 93 -16.87 13.23 23.66
C VAL A 93 -16.28 11.82 23.78
N LEU A 94 -15.99 11.16 22.65
CA LEU A 94 -15.39 9.82 22.65
C LEU A 94 -13.95 9.81 23.18
N GLN A 95 -13.17 10.87 22.92
CA GLN A 95 -11.83 11.03 23.50
C GLN A 95 -11.90 11.29 25.02
N ALA A 96 -12.82 12.16 25.47
CA ALA A 96 -13.03 12.44 26.89
C ALA A 96 -13.54 11.21 27.66
N ALA A 97 -14.30 10.34 27.00
CA ALA A 97 -14.75 9.06 27.56
C ALA A 97 -13.63 7.98 27.60
N GLY A 98 -12.42 8.28 27.11
CA GLY A 98 -11.32 7.31 27.04
C GLY A 98 -11.52 6.22 25.98
N LEU A 99 -12.52 6.36 25.11
CA LEU A 99 -12.85 5.38 24.06
C LEU A 99 -11.95 5.54 22.83
N LEU A 100 -11.45 6.75 22.60
CA LEU A 100 -10.47 7.08 21.56
C LEU A 100 -9.19 7.67 22.18
N PRO A 101 -8.03 7.51 21.53
CA PRO A 101 -6.80 8.18 21.95
C PRO A 101 -6.98 9.70 22.00
N GLU A 102 -6.45 10.34 23.05
CA GLU A 102 -6.52 11.80 23.25
C GLU A 102 -5.85 12.56 22.11
N VAL A 103 -4.70 12.06 21.63
CA VAL A 103 -4.04 12.53 20.41
C VAL A 103 -4.19 11.49 19.32
N LEU A 104 -4.86 11.86 18.23
CA LEU A 104 -5.04 10.95 17.09
C LEU A 104 -3.73 10.80 16.31
N PRO A 105 -3.29 9.56 16.03
CA PRO A 105 -2.13 9.33 15.20
C PRO A 105 -2.37 9.89 13.79
N SER A 106 -1.34 10.53 13.23
CA SER A 106 -1.39 11.05 11.87
C SER A 106 -1.46 9.88 10.87
N PRO A 107 -2.45 9.84 9.98
CA PRO A 107 -2.50 8.83 8.92
C PRO A 107 -1.33 9.04 7.97
N ARG A 108 -0.47 8.03 7.83
CA ARG A 108 0.71 8.10 6.95
C ARG A 108 0.80 6.85 6.09
N LEU A 109 1.16 7.07 4.83
CA LEU A 109 1.64 6.02 3.95
C LEU A 109 3.09 5.73 4.29
N THR A 110 3.45 4.45 4.25
CA THR A 110 4.84 3.99 4.41
C THR A 110 5.55 4.00 3.07
N ALA A 111 6.89 3.98 3.08
CA ALA A 111 7.68 3.89 1.85
C ALA A 111 7.32 2.65 1.02
N LEU A 112 6.95 1.54 1.67
CA LEU A 112 6.49 0.33 1.00
C LEU A 112 5.18 0.55 0.24
N ASP A 113 4.25 1.34 0.79
CA ASP A 113 2.99 1.65 0.09
C ASP A 113 3.26 2.42 -1.19
N TYR A 114 4.19 3.37 -1.16
CA TYR A 114 4.61 4.08 -2.36
C TYR A 114 5.29 3.16 -3.37
N LEU A 115 6.20 2.30 -2.91
CA LEU A 115 6.90 1.37 -3.78
C LEU A 115 5.93 0.41 -4.49
N PHE A 116 4.97 -0.15 -3.76
CA PHE A 116 3.97 -1.03 -4.35
C PHE A 116 2.95 -0.25 -5.16
N GLY A 117 2.45 0.86 -4.63
CA GLY A 117 1.44 1.73 -5.24
C GLY A 117 1.87 2.32 -6.58
N PHE A 118 3.16 2.56 -6.80
CA PHE A 118 3.72 3.08 -8.05
C PHE A 118 4.52 2.02 -8.83
N SER A 119 4.30 0.74 -8.54
CA SER A 119 5.06 -0.36 -9.16
C SER A 119 4.91 -0.42 -10.69
N LEU A 120 3.75 -0.02 -11.22
CA LEU A 120 3.55 0.09 -12.67
C LEU A 120 4.47 1.15 -13.30
N GLU A 121 4.53 2.34 -12.71
CA GLU A 121 5.37 3.44 -13.22
C GLU A 121 6.85 3.08 -13.14
N ILE A 122 7.27 2.45 -12.04
CA ILE A 122 8.63 1.95 -11.87
C ILE A 122 8.97 0.93 -12.96
N ALA A 123 8.07 -0.02 -13.25
CA ALA A 123 8.28 -1.00 -14.31
C ALA A 123 8.43 -0.33 -15.69
N VAL A 124 7.61 0.67 -15.99
CA VAL A 124 7.69 1.44 -17.24
C VAL A 124 9.00 2.20 -17.35
N LEU A 125 9.43 2.89 -16.28
CA LEU A 125 10.71 3.62 -16.25
C LEU A 125 11.91 2.70 -16.43
N LEU A 126 11.91 1.53 -15.80
CA LEU A 126 12.98 0.54 -15.96
C LEU A 126 13.05 0.00 -17.40
N LEU A 127 11.90 -0.27 -18.01
CA LEU A 127 11.83 -0.70 -19.41
C LEU A 127 12.34 0.40 -20.35
N ALA A 128 11.90 1.65 -20.15
CA ALA A 128 12.36 2.79 -20.93
C ALA A 128 13.89 2.98 -20.81
N LEU A 129 14.42 2.98 -19.59
CA LEU A 129 15.85 3.09 -19.33
C LEU A 129 16.64 1.97 -20.02
N TYR A 130 16.17 0.73 -19.93
CA TYR A 130 16.79 -0.41 -20.60
C TYR A 130 16.85 -0.22 -22.13
N THR A 131 15.76 0.23 -22.76
CA THR A 131 15.74 0.45 -24.21
C THR A 131 16.71 1.55 -24.66
N VAL A 132 16.80 2.66 -23.90
CA VAL A 132 17.74 3.76 -24.15
C VAL A 132 19.19 3.30 -24.02
N LEU A 133 19.52 2.59 -22.93
CA LEU A 133 20.86 2.05 -22.70
C LEU A 133 21.26 1.04 -23.78
N LYS A 134 20.34 0.15 -24.16
CA LYS A 134 20.56 -0.81 -25.25
C LYS A 134 20.87 -0.08 -26.55
N ARG A 135 20.07 0.92 -26.94
CA ARG A 135 20.26 1.70 -28.17
C ARG A 135 21.58 2.48 -28.16
N ALA A 136 21.93 3.11 -27.04
CA ALA A 136 23.21 3.81 -26.87
C ALA A 136 24.40 2.85 -26.98
N SER A 137 24.28 1.63 -26.45
CA SER A 137 25.34 0.62 -26.53
C SER A 137 25.57 0.07 -27.94
N VAL A 138 24.52 -0.04 -28.75
CA VAL A 138 24.60 -0.46 -30.16
C VAL A 138 25.21 0.66 -31.02
N ARG A 139 24.78 1.91 -30.82
CA ARG A 139 25.31 3.07 -31.55
C ARG A 139 26.79 3.35 -31.29
N ARG A 140 27.34 2.92 -30.16
CA ARG A 140 28.79 3.04 -29.85
C ARG A 140 29.64 1.92 -30.46
N ARG A 141 29.03 0.89 -31.08
CA ARG A 141 29.74 -0.28 -31.63
C ARG A 141 29.70 -0.38 -33.17
N GLY A 142 28.89 0.44 -33.83
CA GLY A 142 28.90 0.63 -35.28
C GLY A 142 29.44 2.00 -35.61
#